data_AF-A0A3Q0JEL5-F1
#
_entry.id   AF-A0A3Q0JEL5-F1
#
_cell.length_a   1.000
_cell.length_b   1.000
_cell.length_c   1.000
_cell.angle_alpha   90.00
_cell.angle_beta   90.00
_cell.angle_gamma   90.00
#
_symmetry.space_group_name_H-M   'P 1'
#
loop_
_entity.id
_entity.type
_entity.pdbx_description
1 polymer ?
#
loop_
_entity_poly.entity_id
_entity_poly.type
_entity_poly.pdbx_seq_one_letter_code
_entity_poly.pdbx_strand_id
1 'polypeptide(L)'
;MTVSKSSPLRWLILISLMALSAFVAYDVSLHGSFQKSQTGQALKDAGVLKTYEQLSVKAKIQYANASKWFSKNGPTFLKQTADYIKPYLVLMKNLLIVFSNAVVNGVITFVKYLAVKLPLLHQAVSILISIEFYAHQSRHIPIRSHHFY
;
A
#
# COMPACT_ATOMS: atom_id res chain seq x y z
N MET A 1 -17.98 -7.32 5.62
CA MET A 1 -17.14 -6.12 5.82
C MET A 1 -18.03 -4.97 6.27
N THR A 2 -17.97 -4.57 7.54
CA THR A 2 -18.71 -3.40 8.04
C THR A 2 -17.77 -2.19 7.98
N VAL A 3 -18.08 -1.23 7.12
CA VAL A 3 -17.35 0.04 7.09
C VAL A 3 -17.73 0.80 8.36
N SER A 4 -16.80 0.89 9.31
CA SER A 4 -16.94 1.72 10.50
C SER A 4 -17.02 3.18 10.05
N LYS A 5 -18.19 3.81 10.15
CA LYS A 5 -18.33 5.25 9.95
C LYS A 5 -17.53 5.96 11.04
N SER A 6 -16.44 6.62 10.67
CA SER A 6 -15.69 7.45 11.60
C SER A 6 -16.59 8.58 12.07
N SER A 7 -16.91 8.59 13.38
CA SER A 7 -17.77 9.64 13.93
C SER A 7 -17.09 11.01 13.80
N PRO A 8 -17.71 12.00 13.14
CA PRO A 8 -17.15 13.35 12.99
C PRO A 8 -16.88 14.03 14.34
N LEU A 9 -17.53 13.53 15.40
CA LEU A 9 -17.33 13.98 16.79
C LEU A 9 -15.88 13.84 17.25
N ARG A 10 -15.14 12.80 16.79
CA ARG A 10 -13.74 12.61 17.17
C ARG A 10 -12.87 13.76 16.66
N TRP A 11 -13.10 14.21 15.43
CA TRP A 11 -12.39 15.33 14.83
C TRP A 11 -12.75 16.66 15.50
N LEU A 12 -14.03 16.87 15.80
CA LEU A 12 -14.47 18.07 16.54
C LEU A 12 -13.81 18.18 17.92
N ILE A 13 -13.72 17.06 18.65
CA ILE A 13 -13.04 17.03 19.95
C ILE A 13 -11.55 17.35 19.80
N LEU A 14 -10.87 16.76 18.81
CA LEU A 14 -9.45 17.02 18.57
C LEU A 14 -9.18 18.49 18.20
N ILE A 15 -9.97 19.05 17.28
CA ILE A 15 -9.84 20.46 16.88
C ILE A 15 -10.11 21.38 18.07
N SER A 16 -11.12 21.07 18.89
CA SER A 16 -11.43 21.83 20.10
C SER A 16 -10.27 21.82 21.09
N LEU A 17 -9.65 20.66 21.33
CA LEU A 17 -8.48 20.54 22.20
C LEU A 17 -7.28 21.33 21.67
N MET A 18 -7.04 21.31 20.35
CA MET A 18 -5.97 22.10 19.73
C MET A 18 -6.25 23.61 19.81
N ALA A 19 -7.50 24.04 19.62
CA ALA A 19 -7.87 25.44 19.75
C ALA A 19 -7.69 25.94 21.18
N LEU A 20 -8.12 25.15 22.17
CA LEU A 20 -7.92 25.48 23.59
C LEU A 20 -6.45 25.53 23.96
N SER A 21 -5.63 24.57 23.52
CA SER A 21 -4.19 24.59 23.82
C SER A 21 -3.48 25.79 23.18
N ALA A 22 -3.85 26.16 21.95
CA ALA A 22 -3.35 27.35 21.29
C ALA A 22 -3.76 28.64 22.02
N PHE A 23 -5.01 28.72 22.47
CA PHE A 23 -5.49 29.86 23.27
C PHE A 23 -4.72 30.01 24.57
N VAL A 24 -4.52 28.93 25.33
CA VAL A 24 -3.72 28.95 26.57
C VAL A 24 -2.27 29.34 26.26
N ALA A 25 -1.67 28.77 25.22
CA ALA A 25 -0.29 29.10 24.84
C ALA A 25 -0.13 30.58 24.47
N TYR A 26 -1.13 31.15 23.79
CA TYR A 26 -1.17 32.59 23.46
C TYR A 26 -1.33 33.47 24.71
N ASP A 27 -2.20 33.09 25.64
CA ASP A 27 -2.34 33.82 26.91
C ASP A 27 -1.05 33.80 27.73
N VAL A 28 -0.36 32.65 27.76
CA VAL A 28 0.94 32.51 28.43
C VAL A 28 2.03 33.34 27.75
N SER A 29 2.06 33.38 26.41
CA SER A 29 3.07 34.17 25.69
C SER A 29 2.89 35.67 25.91
N LEU A 30 1.64 36.15 25.99
CA LEU A 30 1.33 37.55 26.31
C LEU A 30 1.77 37.95 27.72
N HIS A 31 1.60 37.08 28.72
CA HIS A 31 1.88 37.39 30.13
C HIS A 31 3.26 36.93 30.61
N GLY A 32 4.04 36.29 29.73
CA GLY A 32 5.41 35.82 29.97
C GLY A 32 5.54 34.58 30.87
N SER A 33 4.51 34.20 31.63
CA SER A 33 4.46 32.95 32.37
C SER A 33 3.03 32.49 32.64
N PHE A 34 2.86 31.17 32.81
CA PHE A 34 1.55 30.57 33.13
C PHE A 34 0.97 31.10 34.45
N GLN A 35 1.81 31.33 35.45
CA GLN A 35 1.36 31.84 36.75
C GLN A 35 0.85 33.29 36.67
N LYS A 36 1.33 34.07 35.69
CA LYS A 36 0.91 35.46 35.47
C LYS A 36 -0.24 35.57 34.46
N SER A 37 -0.55 34.51 33.72
CA SER A 37 -1.61 34.51 32.71
C SER A 37 -2.99 34.46 33.37
N GLN A 38 -4.00 34.99 32.68
CA GLN A 38 -5.37 34.99 33.19
C GLN A 38 -5.88 33.56 33.36
N THR A 39 -5.55 32.69 32.41
CA THR A 39 -5.88 31.26 32.47
C THR A 39 -5.26 30.59 33.69
N GLY A 40 -3.98 30.84 33.98
CA GLY A 40 -3.30 30.23 35.11
C GLY A 40 -3.81 30.71 36.46
N GLN A 41 -4.19 31.99 36.57
CA GLN A 41 -4.86 32.52 37.77
C GLN A 41 -6.25 31.89 37.94
N ALA A 42 -7.07 31.85 36.88
CA ALA A 42 -8.38 31.22 36.93
C ALA A 42 -8.33 29.74 37.33
N LEU A 43 -7.35 28.99 36.79
CA LEU A 43 -7.14 27.57 37.15
C LEU A 43 -6.63 27.38 38.57
N LYS A 44 -5.86 28.33 39.09
CA LYS A 44 -5.39 28.34 40.48
C LYS A 44 -6.55 28.60 41.44
N ASP A 45 -7.37 29.59 41.14
CA ASP A 45 -8.52 29.98 41.96
C ASP A 45 -9.61 28.91 41.96
N ALA A 46 -9.82 28.23 40.84
CA ALA A 46 -10.70 27.06 40.74
C ALA A 46 -10.15 25.80 41.45
N GLY A 47 -8.94 25.85 42.03
CA GLY A 47 -8.32 24.72 42.73
C GLY A 47 -7.83 23.58 41.81
N VAL A 48 -7.89 23.77 40.49
CA VAL A 48 -7.58 22.74 39.49
C VAL A 48 -6.11 22.35 39.53
N LEU A 49 -5.19 23.28 39.85
CA LEU A 49 -3.76 22.98 39.94
C LEU A 49 -3.44 21.88 40.96
N LYS A 50 -4.09 21.88 42.13
CA LYS A 50 -3.85 20.85 43.16
C LYS A 50 -4.32 19.48 42.71
N THR A 51 -5.49 19.42 42.07
CA THR A 51 -6.04 18.19 41.50
C THR A 51 -5.15 17.67 40.38
N TYR A 52 -4.64 18.56 39.53
CA TYR A 52 -3.71 18.22 38.47
C TYR A 52 -2.40 17.65 39.00
N GLU A 53 -1.81 18.25 40.04
CA GLU A 53 -0.60 17.72 40.69
C GLU A 53 -0.82 16.29 41.19
N GLN A 54 -1.92 16.03 41.90
CA GLN A 54 -2.26 14.69 42.38
C GLN A 54 -2.46 13.69 41.23
N LEU A 55 -3.16 14.09 40.18
CA LEU A 55 -3.35 13.27 38.98
C LEU A 55 -2.02 12.99 38.28
N SER A 56 -1.13 13.98 38.20
CA SER A 56 0.18 13.83 37.57
C SER A 56 1.05 12.82 38.32
N VAL A 57 1.02 12.83 39.65
CA VAL A 57 1.75 11.86 40.49
C VAL A 57 1.19 10.45 40.27
N LYS A 58 -0.14 10.29 40.31
CA LYS A 58 -0.79 9.00 40.05
C LYS A 58 -0.47 8.49 38.65
N ALA A 59 -0.51 9.36 37.64
CA ALA A 59 -0.19 9.03 36.26
C ALA A 59 1.27 8.56 36.11
N LYS A 60 2.23 9.23 36.75
CA LYS A 60 3.65 8.82 36.77
C LYS A 60 3.83 7.43 37.37
N ILE A 61 3.16 7.15 38.50
CA ILE A 61 3.22 5.83 39.16
C ILE A 61 2.63 4.75 38.23
N GLN A 62 1.48 5.01 37.64
CA GLN A 62 0.86 4.06 36.72
C GLN A 62 1.69 3.82 35.47
N TYR A 63 2.30 4.87 34.93
CA TYR A 63 3.21 4.75 33.79
C TYR A 63 4.44 3.91 34.14
N ALA A 64 5.05 4.12 35.30
CA ALA A 64 6.18 3.32 35.77
C ALA A 64 5.80 1.84 35.94
N ASN A 65 4.62 1.57 36.49
CA ASN A 65 4.12 0.20 36.64
C ASN A 65 3.82 -0.45 35.29
N ALA A 66 3.21 0.28 34.36
CA ALA A 66 2.93 -0.18 33.01
C ALA A 66 4.22 -0.48 32.25
N SER A 67 5.24 0.38 32.36
CA SER A 67 6.56 0.19 31.75
C SER A 67 7.25 -1.06 32.32
N LYS A 68 7.21 -1.26 33.63
CA LYS A 68 7.76 -2.46 34.29
C LYS A 68 7.03 -3.73 33.84
N TRP A 69 5.71 -3.69 33.76
CA TRP A 69 4.90 -4.81 33.27
C TRP A 69 5.20 -5.10 31.80
N PHE A 70 5.31 -4.07 30.96
CA PHE A 70 5.62 -4.22 29.55
C PHE A 70 7.03 -4.79 29.34
N SER A 71 8.01 -4.35 30.11
CA SER A 71 9.37 -4.90 30.05
C SER A 71 9.40 -6.39 30.42
N LYS A 72 8.55 -6.81 31.37
CA LYS A 72 8.44 -8.21 31.81
C LYS A 72 7.66 -9.09 30.83
N ASN A 73 6.57 -8.59 30.26
CA ASN A 73 5.63 -9.41 29.48
C ASN A 73 5.70 -9.15 27.96
N GLY A 74 6.14 -7.98 27.55
CA GLY A 74 6.25 -7.54 26.15
C GLY A 74 7.05 -8.52 25.28
N PRO A 75 8.25 -8.98 25.71
CA PRO A 75 9.00 -9.97 24.94
C PRO A 75 8.23 -11.27 24.68
N THR A 76 7.43 -11.72 25.65
CA THR A 76 6.61 -12.93 25.52
C THR A 76 5.50 -12.75 24.48
N PHE A 77 4.78 -11.64 24.53
CA PHE A 77 3.73 -11.34 23.55
C PHE A 77 4.31 -11.15 22.15
N LEU A 78 5.42 -10.41 22.03
CA LEU A 78 6.12 -10.23 20.76
C LEU A 78 6.58 -11.56 20.17
N LYS A 79 7.12 -12.46 21.01
CA LYS A 79 7.53 -13.80 20.58
C LYS A 79 6.33 -14.62 20.12
N GLN A 80 5.22 -14.64 20.87
CA GLN A 80 4.00 -15.34 20.48
C GLN A 80 3.43 -14.82 19.15
N THR A 81 3.42 -13.50 18.96
CA THR A 81 3.00 -12.89 17.69
C THR A 81 3.94 -13.26 16.55
N ALA A 82 5.26 -13.22 16.78
CA ALA A 82 6.24 -13.62 15.78
C ALA A 82 6.08 -15.10 15.39
N ASP A 83 5.92 -15.98 16.37
CA ASP A 83 5.70 -17.42 16.15
C ASP A 83 4.39 -17.69 15.41
N TYR A 84 3.33 -16.92 15.70
CA TYR A 84 2.05 -17.01 14.98
C TYR A 84 2.15 -16.53 13.53
N ILE A 85 2.91 -15.48 13.25
CA ILE A 85 3.05 -14.89 11.90
C ILE A 85 4.02 -15.70 11.03
N LYS A 86 5.04 -16.31 11.64
CA LYS A 86 6.10 -17.07 10.94
C LYS A 86 5.59 -18.06 9.89
N PRO A 87 4.60 -18.95 10.14
CA PRO A 87 4.11 -19.88 9.11
C PRO A 87 3.49 -19.16 7.90
N TYR A 88 2.83 -18.02 8.10
CA TYR A 88 2.25 -17.24 7.00
C TYR A 88 3.32 -16.59 6.13
N LEU A 89 4.43 -16.12 6.73
CA LEU A 89 5.57 -15.59 5.96
C LEU A 89 6.23 -16.69 5.12
N VAL A 90 6.37 -17.89 5.68
CA VAL A 90 6.89 -19.05 4.94
C VAL A 90 5.94 -19.42 3.80
N LEU A 91 4.64 -19.45 4.05
CA LEU A 91 3.62 -19.71 3.02
C LEU A 91 3.70 -18.68 1.90
N MET A 92 3.79 -17.39 2.24
CA MET A 92 3.88 -16.30 1.26
C MET A 92 5.13 -16.45 0.39
N LYS A 93 6.28 -16.76 1.00
CA LYS A 93 7.53 -17.03 0.27
C LYS A 93 7.36 -18.20 -0.71
N ASN A 94 6.75 -19.29 -0.27
CA ASN A 94 6.53 -20.46 -1.12
C ASN A 94 5.58 -20.16 -2.28
N LEU A 95 4.50 -19.41 -2.03
CA LEU A 95 3.57 -18.96 -3.07
C LEU A 95 4.26 -18.08 -4.11
N LEU A 96 5.12 -17.16 -3.69
CA LEU A 96 5.89 -16.31 -4.60
C LEU A 96 6.83 -17.14 -5.49
N ILE A 97 7.48 -18.17 -4.94
CA ILE A 97 8.34 -19.07 -5.71
C ILE A 97 7.52 -19.85 -6.74
N VAL A 98 6.41 -20.46 -6.32
CA VAL A 98 5.54 -21.23 -7.21
C VAL A 98 4.98 -20.36 -8.33
N PHE A 99 4.50 -19.16 -7.99
CA PHE A 99 3.97 -18.21 -8.96
C PHE A 99 5.04 -17.77 -9.96
N SER A 100 6.24 -17.42 -9.48
CA SER A 100 7.35 -17.02 -10.35
C SER A 100 7.74 -18.13 -11.32
N ASN A 101 7.82 -19.38 -10.83
CA ASN A 101 8.09 -20.54 -11.67
C ASN A 101 7.00 -20.77 -12.71
N ALA A 102 5.73 -20.61 -12.34
CA ALA A 102 4.61 -20.74 -13.27
C ALA A 102 4.66 -19.68 -14.38
N VAL A 103 4.98 -18.43 -14.03
CA VAL A 103 5.14 -17.34 -15.00
C VAL A 103 6.30 -17.62 -15.94
N VAL A 104 7.48 -17.98 -15.42
CA VAL A 104 8.67 -18.30 -16.24
C VAL A 104 8.37 -19.47 -17.18
N ASN A 105 7.76 -20.54 -16.69
CA ASN A 105 7.40 -21.69 -17.51
C ASN A 105 6.35 -21.33 -18.57
N GLY A 106 5.38 -20.47 -18.23
CA GLY A 106 4.39 -19.94 -19.17
C GLY A 106 5.04 -19.15 -20.30
N VAL A 107 5.95 -18.24 -19.97
CA VAL A 107 6.71 -17.44 -20.96
C VAL A 107 7.53 -18.35 -21.87
N ILE A 108 8.30 -19.30 -21.30
CA ILE A 108 9.10 -20.24 -22.08
C ILE A 108 8.23 -21.04 -23.04
N THR A 109 7.07 -21.53 -22.57
CA THR A 109 6.14 -22.32 -23.39
C THR A 109 5.55 -21.48 -24.52
N PHE A 110 5.18 -20.24 -24.23
CA PHE A 110 4.66 -19.30 -25.21
C PHE A 110 5.71 -18.95 -26.27
N VAL A 111 6.96 -18.67 -25.87
CA VAL A 111 8.06 -18.42 -26.81
C VAL A 111 8.31 -19.63 -27.70
N LYS A 112 8.29 -20.85 -27.14
CA LYS A 112 8.41 -22.09 -27.93
C LYS A 112 7.27 -22.24 -28.94
N TYR A 113 6.03 -21.94 -28.54
CA TYR A 113 4.88 -21.97 -29.44
C TYR A 113 5.05 -20.98 -30.60
N LEU A 114 5.44 -19.74 -30.30
CA LEU A 114 5.70 -18.72 -31.32
C LEU A 114 6.85 -19.13 -32.25
N ALA A 115 7.95 -19.68 -31.73
CA ALA A 115 9.08 -20.13 -32.52
C ALA A 115 8.69 -21.21 -33.55
N VAL A 116 7.69 -22.05 -33.24
CA VAL A 116 7.16 -23.05 -34.18
C VAL A 116 6.15 -22.46 -35.15
N LYS A 117 5.24 -21.58 -34.69
CA LYS A 117 4.12 -21.08 -35.52
C LYS A 117 4.48 -19.90 -36.41
N LEU A 118 5.36 -18.99 -35.98
CA LEU A 118 5.79 -17.84 -36.80
C LEU A 118 6.39 -18.24 -38.16
N PRO A 119 7.35 -19.19 -38.26
CA PRO A 119 7.95 -19.53 -39.54
C PRO A 119 6.94 -20.17 -40.50
N LEU A 120 5.98 -20.94 -39.99
CA LEU A 120 4.89 -21.52 -40.79
C LEU A 120 3.98 -20.43 -41.37
N LEU A 121 3.63 -19.42 -40.58
CA LEU A 121 2.84 -18.29 -41.06
C LEU A 121 3.61 -17.46 -42.10
N HIS A 122 4.89 -17.17 -41.84
CA HIS A 122 5.74 -16.46 -42.78
C HIS A 122 5.86 -17.22 -44.11
N GLN A 123 6.06 -18.54 -44.05
CA GLN A 123 6.14 -19.39 -45.24
C GLN A 123 4.80 -19.41 -46.00
N ALA A 124 3.67 -19.59 -45.31
CA ALA A 124 2.35 -19.58 -45.95
C ALA A 124 2.04 -18.25 -46.65
N VAL A 125 2.36 -17.12 -46.01
CA VAL A 125 2.18 -15.79 -46.59
C VAL A 125 3.09 -15.58 -47.81
N SER A 126 4.35 -16.00 -47.74
CA SER A 126 5.29 -15.88 -48.86
C SER A 126 4.85 -16.67 -50.11
N ILE A 127 4.27 -17.85 -49.91
CA ILE A 127 3.72 -18.68 -50.99
C ILE A 127 2.49 -18.00 -51.60
N LEU A 128 1.57 -17.48 -50.78
CA LEU A 128 0.37 -16.80 -51.26
C LEU A 128 0.72 -15.58 -52.14
N ILE A 129 1.65 -14.73 -51.68
CA ILE A 129 2.13 -13.56 -52.43
C ILE A 129 2.75 -14.00 -53.77
N SER A 130 3.53 -15.08 -53.75
CA SER A 130 4.12 -15.62 -54.98
C SER A 130 3.05 -16.07 -55.98
N ILE A 131 2.02 -16.78 -55.53
CA ILE A 131 0.90 -17.23 -56.37
C ILE A 131 0.15 -16.03 -56.96
N GLU A 132 -0.18 -15.02 -56.15
CA GLU A 132 -0.85 -13.81 -56.63
C GLU A 132 -0.01 -13.05 -57.65
N PHE A 133 1.30 -12.93 -57.42
CA PHE A 133 2.24 -12.32 -58.37
C PHE A 133 2.28 -13.07 -59.70
N TYR A 134 2.41 -14.40 -59.68
CA TYR A 134 2.38 -15.23 -60.89
C TYR A 134 1.03 -15.14 -61.63
N ALA A 135 -0.10 -15.14 -60.90
CA ALA A 135 -1.44 -14.99 -61.47
C ALA A 135 -1.72 -13.58 -62.02
N HIS A 136 -1.03 -12.56 -61.51
CA HIS A 136 -1.06 -11.22 -62.05
C HIS A 136 -0.22 -11.13 -63.33
N GLN A 137 0.98 -11.71 -63.34
CA GLN A 137 1.88 -11.69 -64.50
C GLN A 137 1.30 -12.45 -65.71
N SER A 138 0.63 -13.59 -65.49
CA SER A 138 0.00 -14.38 -66.56
C SER A 138 -1.19 -13.68 -67.23
N ARG A 139 -1.86 -12.75 -66.52
CA ARG A 139 -2.96 -11.94 -67.09
C ARG A 139 -2.49 -10.87 -68.09
N HIS A 140 -1.20 -10.54 -68.09
CA HIS A 140 -0.63 -9.53 -68.99
C HIS A 140 0.14 -10.12 -70.18
N ILE A 141 0.15 -11.45 -70.35
CA ILE A 141 0.75 -12.10 -71.52
C ILE A 141 -0.33 -12.21 -72.61
N PRO A 142 -0.26 -11.43 -73.71
CA PRO A 142 -1.21 -11.56 -74.81
C PRO A 142 -1.03 -12.94 -75.45
N ILE A 143 -2.12 -13.71 -75.50
CA ILE A 143 -2.18 -14.99 -76.19
C ILE A 143 -1.96 -14.72 -77.68
N ARG A 144 -0.73 -14.91 -78.16
CA ARG A 144 -0.42 -14.92 -79.58
C ARG A 144 -1.02 -16.19 -80.17
N SER A 145 -2.22 -16.09 -80.73
CA SER A 145 -2.85 -17.14 -81.50
C SER A 145 -1.99 -17.43 -82.74
N HIS A 146 -1.12 -18.43 -82.65
CA HIS A 146 -0.49 -19.01 -83.82
C HIS A 146 -1.57 -19.77 -84.60
N HIS A 147 -2.14 -19.11 -85.60
CA HIS A 147 -2.81 -19.77 -86.72
C HIS A 147 -1.77 -20.60 -87.47
N PHE A 148 -1.82 -21.92 -87.29
CA PHE A 148 -1.23 -22.86 -88.24
C PHE A 148 -2.24 -23.06 -89.36
N TYR A 149 -1.85 -22.63 -90.57
CA TYR A 149 -2.44 -23.03 -91.84
C TYR A 149 -1.92 -24.40 -92.25
#